data_AF-A0A8C5M5K6-F1
#
_entry.id   AF-A0A8C5M5K6-F1
#
_cell.length_a   1.000
_cell.length_b   1.000
_cell.length_c   1.000
_cell.angle_alpha   90.00
_cell.angle_beta   90.00
_cell.angle_gamma   90.00
#
_symmetry.space_group_name_H-M   'P 1'
#
loop_
_entity.id
_entity.type
_entity.pdbx_description
1 polymer ?
#
loop_
_entity_poly.entity_id
_entity_poly.type
_entity_poly.pdbx_seq_one_letter_code
_entity_poly.pdbx_strand_id
1 'polypeptide(L)'
;MPRRKELSEDLRSRIVDLHEAGKGYKSISKSLDVHVSMVRQTVYKWRKFSTVATLPRRGRPVKMTARAQRRMLNEIKKNPRVSAKDLQKSLAHANIFVDTSTIRKTLNKNGVHGRTPQRKPLLSKKNIAAHLKFAKEHLDVPQHHWQNILWTDETKMESFGKNTQHYVWRKKGTAHQHQNLIPSVKHGGGSIMVWGCFAASGPGRIVVIDGKMNSRVYQDILHENVRPSVRQLKLCRGWVMQQDNDPKHTSNSTKEWLQQNKIRLLEWPSQSPDLNP
;
A
#
# COMPACT_ATOMS: atom_id res chain seq x y z
N MET A 1 21.60 46.59 7.79
CA MET A 1 22.86 46.12 7.19
C MET A 1 22.56 45.03 6.15
N PRO A 2 22.67 45.32 4.84
CA PRO A 2 22.60 44.28 3.80
C PRO A 2 23.77 43.30 3.94
N ARG A 3 23.53 42.00 3.69
CA ARG A 3 24.58 40.96 3.77
C ARG A 3 25.50 41.09 2.56
N ARG A 4 26.81 41.27 2.77
CA ARG A 4 27.81 41.18 1.71
C ARG A 4 27.83 39.76 1.11
N LYS A 5 27.90 39.67 -0.21
CA LYS A 5 28.02 38.41 -0.96
C LYS A 5 29.36 37.73 -0.60
N GLU A 6 29.36 36.42 -0.42
CA GLU A 6 30.61 35.67 -0.24
C GLU A 6 31.41 35.63 -1.56
N LEU A 7 32.74 35.57 -1.48
CA LEU A 7 33.58 35.30 -2.65
C LEU A 7 33.26 33.91 -3.21
N SER A 8 33.31 33.77 -4.55
CA SER A 8 33.20 32.48 -5.23
C SER A 8 34.34 31.55 -4.85
N GLU A 9 34.15 30.25 -5.05
CA GLU A 9 35.14 29.22 -4.70
C GLU A 9 36.39 29.30 -5.59
N ASP A 10 36.21 29.51 -6.91
CA ASP A 10 37.29 29.82 -7.87
C ASP A 10 38.17 31.00 -7.39
N LEU A 11 37.55 32.12 -7.01
CA LEU A 11 38.28 33.30 -6.54
C LEU A 11 39.02 33.05 -5.21
N ARG A 12 38.56 32.10 -4.38
CA ARG A 12 39.29 31.65 -3.19
C ARG A 12 40.44 30.71 -3.54
N SER A 13 40.28 29.84 -4.52
CA SER A 13 41.37 29.00 -5.05
C SER A 13 42.49 29.89 -5.56
N ARG A 14 42.18 30.84 -6.44
CA ARG A 14 43.16 31.80 -7.00
C ARG A 14 43.86 32.64 -5.91
N ILE A 15 43.21 32.93 -4.79
CA ILE A 15 43.85 33.56 -3.61
C ILE A 15 44.86 32.62 -2.95
N VAL A 16 44.55 31.33 -2.82
CA VAL A 16 45.45 30.30 -2.28
C VAL A 16 46.62 30.07 -3.22
N ASP A 17 46.38 29.83 -4.52
CA ASP A 17 47.41 29.56 -5.52
C ASP A 17 48.46 30.69 -5.57
N LEU A 18 48.01 31.96 -5.55
CA LEU A 18 48.90 33.13 -5.53
C LEU A 18 49.65 33.28 -4.19
N HIS A 19 49.10 32.79 -3.09
CA HIS A 19 49.73 32.82 -1.76
C HIS A 19 50.76 31.69 -1.61
N GLU A 20 50.49 30.50 -2.17
CA GLU A 20 51.46 29.41 -2.28
C GLU A 20 52.61 29.77 -3.22
N ALA A 21 52.33 30.50 -4.30
CA ALA A 21 53.34 31.15 -5.15
C ALA A 21 54.06 32.35 -4.47
N GLY A 22 53.96 32.51 -3.15
CA GLY A 22 54.73 33.46 -2.35
C GLY A 22 54.31 34.92 -2.42
N LYS A 23 53.20 35.29 -3.08
CA LYS A 23 52.80 36.69 -3.23
C LYS A 23 52.22 37.25 -1.94
N GLY A 24 52.68 38.44 -1.53
CA GLY A 24 52.17 39.12 -0.34
C GLY A 24 50.71 39.57 -0.46
N TYR A 25 49.95 39.55 0.65
CA TYR A 25 48.50 39.80 0.68
C TYR A 25 48.04 41.11 -0.02
N LYS A 26 48.85 42.18 0.00
CA LYS A 26 48.55 43.44 -0.71
C LYS A 26 48.63 43.28 -2.23
N SER A 27 49.57 42.48 -2.73
CA SER A 27 49.72 42.16 -4.16
C SER A 27 48.54 41.32 -4.64
N ILE A 28 48.20 40.24 -3.91
CA ILE A 28 47.03 39.39 -4.21
C ILE A 28 45.74 40.23 -4.25
N SER A 29 45.54 41.08 -3.23
CA SER A 29 44.40 41.99 -3.12
C SER A 29 44.24 42.90 -4.34
N LYS A 30 45.33 43.53 -4.79
CA LYS A 30 45.32 44.40 -5.99
C LYS A 30 45.13 43.61 -7.29
N SER A 31 45.67 42.38 -7.38
CA SER A 31 45.60 41.56 -8.59
C SER A 31 44.24 40.90 -8.85
N LEU A 32 43.43 40.72 -7.81
CA LEU A 32 42.11 40.05 -7.89
C LEU A 32 40.93 40.97 -7.58
N ASP A 33 41.17 42.27 -7.33
CA ASP A 33 40.20 43.24 -6.82
C ASP A 33 39.41 42.75 -5.59
N VAL A 34 40.14 42.15 -4.64
CA VAL A 34 39.58 41.62 -3.39
C VAL A 34 40.19 42.36 -2.21
N HIS A 35 39.36 42.92 -1.33
CA HIS A 35 39.82 43.62 -0.13
C HIS A 35 40.78 42.78 0.73
N VAL A 36 41.91 43.36 1.17
CA VAL A 36 43.02 42.66 1.88
C VAL A 36 42.54 41.81 3.07
N SER A 37 41.51 42.24 3.81
CA SER A 37 40.97 41.45 4.93
C SER A 37 40.32 40.14 4.50
N MET A 38 39.71 40.10 3.30
CA MET A 38 39.12 38.89 2.72
C MET A 38 40.21 37.92 2.27
N VAL A 39 41.29 38.42 1.64
CA VAL A 39 42.50 37.64 1.31
C VAL A 39 43.06 36.96 2.58
N ARG A 40 43.27 37.74 3.66
CA ARG A 40 43.73 37.21 4.96
C ARG A 40 42.78 36.15 5.53
N GLN A 41 41.46 36.36 5.47
CA GLN A 41 40.48 35.39 5.97
C GLN A 41 40.45 34.09 5.15
N THR A 42 40.59 34.16 3.83
CA THR A 42 40.67 33.00 2.94
C THR A 42 41.92 32.17 3.26
N VAL A 43 43.10 32.80 3.30
CA VAL A 43 44.36 32.11 3.64
C VAL A 43 44.34 31.53 5.05
N TYR A 44 43.77 32.23 6.04
CA TYR A 44 43.59 31.68 7.40
C TYR A 44 42.68 30.44 7.41
N LYS A 45 41.55 30.48 6.72
CA LYS A 45 40.63 29.33 6.65
C LYS A 45 41.26 28.14 5.93
N TRP A 46 41.93 28.38 4.80
CA TRP A 46 42.65 27.35 4.07
C TRP A 46 43.74 26.71 4.93
N ARG A 47 44.61 27.50 5.57
CA ARG A 47 45.65 26.98 6.50
C ARG A 47 45.09 26.19 7.69
N LYS A 48 43.85 26.46 8.12
CA LYS A 48 43.24 25.84 9.30
C LYS A 48 42.37 24.62 9.00
N PHE A 49 41.76 24.56 7.81
CA PHE A 49 40.77 23.55 7.45
C PHE A 49 41.09 22.83 6.12
N SER A 50 42.22 23.15 5.49
CA SER A 50 42.70 22.60 4.22
C SER A 50 41.67 22.65 3.08
N THR A 51 40.82 23.69 3.05
CA THR A 51 39.74 23.83 2.07
C THR A 51 39.42 25.29 1.75
N VAL A 52 39.02 25.54 0.50
CA VAL A 52 38.49 26.83 0.00
C VAL A 52 36.95 26.89 0.01
N ALA A 53 36.30 25.72 0.09
CA ALA A 53 34.85 25.57 0.11
C ALA A 53 34.21 26.28 1.32
N THR A 54 32.95 26.71 1.18
CA THR A 54 32.19 27.24 2.33
C THR A 54 31.79 26.09 3.26
N LEU A 55 32.46 26.01 4.41
CA LEU A 55 32.13 25.05 5.47
C LEU A 55 30.65 25.13 5.90
N PRO A 56 30.02 23.99 6.23
CA PRO A 56 28.63 23.97 6.66
C PRO A 56 28.44 24.79 7.94
N ARG A 57 27.61 25.82 7.87
CA ARG A 57 27.29 26.66 9.02
C ARG A 57 26.48 25.86 10.05
N ARG A 58 26.78 26.04 11.35
CA ARG A 58 25.97 25.45 12.43
C ARG A 58 24.54 26.00 12.35
N GLY A 59 23.60 25.12 12.01
CA GLY A 59 22.17 25.44 11.97
C GLY A 59 21.57 25.65 13.36
N ARG A 60 20.29 26.05 13.40
CA ARG A 60 19.53 26.13 14.66
C ARG A 60 19.53 24.75 15.36
N PRO A 61 19.82 24.69 16.68
CA PRO A 61 19.73 23.44 17.44
C PRO A 61 18.36 22.76 17.27
N VAL A 62 18.38 21.45 17.03
CA VAL A 62 17.17 20.67 16.78
C VAL A 62 16.52 20.31 18.11
N LYS A 63 15.26 20.74 18.34
CA LYS A 63 14.50 20.41 19.56
C LYS A 63 14.26 18.89 19.73
N MET A 64 14.20 18.15 18.63
CA MET A 64 14.08 16.69 18.63
C MET A 64 15.46 16.04 18.78
N THR A 65 15.73 15.42 19.92
CA THR A 65 16.98 14.68 20.13
C THR A 65 16.95 13.32 19.43
N ALA A 66 18.10 12.73 19.14
CA ALA A 66 18.17 11.39 18.52
C ALA A 66 17.50 10.30 19.38
N ARG A 67 17.54 10.43 20.72
CA ARG A 67 16.83 9.54 21.67
C ARG A 67 15.31 9.68 21.53
N ALA A 68 14.80 10.91 21.41
CA ALA A 68 13.38 11.20 21.22
C ALA A 68 12.86 10.66 19.88
N GLN A 69 13.61 10.88 18.81
CA GLN A 69 13.32 10.35 17.48
C GLN A 69 13.26 8.82 17.49
N ARG A 70 14.21 8.14 18.14
CA ARG A 70 14.22 6.67 18.27
C ARG A 70 13.03 6.16 19.09
N ARG A 71 12.67 6.83 20.20
CA ARG A 71 11.48 6.50 21.00
C ARG A 71 10.20 6.60 20.16
N MET A 72 9.99 7.73 19.48
CA MET A 72 8.85 7.97 18.60
C MET A 72 8.73 6.91 17.49
N LEU A 73 9.84 6.54 16.84
CA LEU A 73 9.85 5.50 15.81
C LEU A 73 9.55 4.10 16.37
N ASN A 74 10.01 3.78 17.59
CA ASN A 74 9.68 2.52 18.26
C ASN A 74 8.21 2.45 18.70
N GLU A 75 7.61 3.57 19.13
CA GLU A 75 6.17 3.64 19.44
C GLU A 75 5.32 3.38 18.19
N ILE A 76 5.68 3.99 17.05
CA ILE A 76 5.02 3.72 15.75
C ILE A 76 5.25 2.27 15.30
N LYS A 77 6.43 1.69 15.55
CA LYS A 77 6.71 0.27 15.23
C LYS A 77 5.82 -0.68 16.05
N LYS A 78 5.50 -0.35 17.30
CA LYS A 78 4.58 -1.11 18.15
C LYS A 78 3.11 -0.90 17.77
N ASN A 79 2.71 0.34 17.49
CA ASN A 79 1.35 0.69 17.09
C ASN A 79 1.38 1.75 15.96
N PRO A 80 1.23 1.34 14.69
CA PRO A 80 1.22 2.27 13.55
C PRO A 80 0.03 3.26 13.51
N ARG A 81 -0.98 3.09 14.38
CA ARG A 81 -2.19 3.95 14.43
C ARG A 81 -2.05 5.14 15.39
N VAL A 82 -0.96 5.25 16.15
CA VAL A 82 -0.72 6.34 17.10
C VAL A 82 -0.70 7.69 16.38
N SER A 83 -1.49 8.66 16.85
CA SER A 83 -1.59 9.96 16.19
C SER A 83 -0.40 10.88 16.51
N ALA A 84 -0.19 11.91 15.69
CA ALA A 84 0.82 12.94 15.98
C ALA A 84 0.57 13.68 17.31
N LYS A 85 -0.68 13.71 17.82
CA LYS A 85 -1.01 14.27 19.15
C LYS A 85 -0.62 13.29 20.28
N ASP A 86 -0.73 12.00 20.06
CA ASP A 86 -0.36 11.00 21.08
C ASP A 86 1.16 10.87 21.19
N LEU A 87 1.88 10.93 20.06
CA LEU A 87 3.34 11.07 20.05
C LEU A 87 3.78 12.36 20.76
N GLN A 88 3.05 13.47 20.59
CA GLN A 88 3.31 14.72 21.30
C GLN A 88 3.15 14.56 22.82
N LYS A 89 2.09 13.88 23.28
CA LYS A 89 1.90 13.55 24.71
C LYS A 89 3.02 12.64 25.25
N SER A 90 3.40 11.59 24.51
CA SER A 90 4.49 10.69 24.91
C SER A 90 5.85 11.39 24.99
N LEU A 91 6.11 12.34 24.08
CA LEU A 91 7.30 13.20 24.11
C LEU A 91 7.24 14.23 25.26
N ALA A 92 6.06 14.76 25.61
CA ALA A 92 5.88 15.62 26.78
C ALA A 92 6.23 14.88 28.08
N HIS A 93 5.84 13.60 28.23
CA HIS A 93 6.28 12.75 29.35
C HIS A 93 7.79 12.48 29.38
N ALA A 94 8.52 12.82 28.31
CA ALA A 94 9.99 12.77 28.25
C ALA A 94 10.63 14.17 28.41
N ASN A 95 9.87 15.18 28.83
CA ASN A 95 10.25 16.60 28.88
C ASN A 95 10.64 17.20 27.51
N ILE A 96 10.02 16.72 26.42
CA ILE A 96 10.30 17.18 25.05
C ILE A 96 9.06 17.81 24.42
N PHE A 97 9.00 19.13 24.49
CA PHE A 97 7.90 19.95 23.98
C PHE A 97 8.14 20.34 22.51
N VAL A 98 7.49 19.61 21.60
CA VAL A 98 7.51 19.83 20.14
C VAL A 98 6.10 19.92 19.60
N ASP A 99 5.91 20.70 18.52
CA ASP A 99 4.63 20.74 17.81
C ASP A 99 4.44 19.50 16.90
N THR A 100 3.18 19.14 16.65
CA THR A 100 2.77 18.06 15.76
C THR A 100 3.31 18.21 14.33
N SER A 101 3.55 19.43 13.83
CA SER A 101 4.22 19.66 12.53
C SER A 101 5.69 19.24 12.56
N THR A 102 6.39 19.42 13.69
CA THR A 102 7.78 18.99 13.88
C THR A 102 7.86 17.47 13.94
N ILE A 103 6.90 16.82 14.59
CA ILE A 103 6.73 15.35 14.58
C ILE A 103 6.55 14.86 13.14
N ARG A 104 5.57 15.38 12.38
CA ARG A 104 5.33 14.99 10.98
C ARG A 104 6.56 15.21 10.07
N LYS A 105 7.25 16.35 10.18
CA LYS A 105 8.48 16.63 9.43
C LYS A 105 9.60 15.64 9.77
N THR A 106 9.76 15.29 11.04
CA THR A 106 10.75 14.30 11.50
C THR A 106 10.43 12.92 10.95
N LEU A 107 9.16 12.49 11.00
CA LEU A 107 8.72 11.20 10.46
C LEU A 107 8.95 11.12 8.95
N ASN A 108 8.56 12.14 8.19
CA ASN A 108 8.79 12.22 6.75
C ASN A 108 10.29 12.13 6.41
N LYS A 109 11.18 12.80 7.17
CA LYS A 109 12.64 12.70 6.99
C LYS A 109 13.18 11.28 7.25
N ASN A 110 12.47 10.46 8.03
CA ASN A 110 12.79 9.05 8.30
C ASN A 110 12.04 8.07 7.38
N GLY A 111 11.43 8.54 6.28
CA GLY A 111 10.65 7.71 5.36
C GLY A 111 9.34 7.18 5.94
N VAL A 112 8.91 7.69 7.11
CA VAL A 112 7.62 7.37 7.73
C VAL A 112 6.61 8.41 7.28
N HIS A 113 5.82 8.04 6.28
CA HIS A 113 4.68 8.80 5.78
C HIS A 113 3.39 8.09 6.18
N GLY A 114 2.28 8.57 5.63
CA GLY A 114 1.15 7.68 5.42
C GLY A 114 0.29 7.99 4.21
N ARG A 115 -0.78 7.20 4.09
CA ARG A 115 -1.47 6.78 2.87
C ARG A 115 -2.96 6.53 3.16
N THR A 116 -3.60 5.83 2.25
CA THR A 116 -4.93 5.19 2.36
C THR A 116 -4.75 3.74 2.88
N PRO A 117 -5.69 3.16 3.66
CA PRO A 117 -5.64 1.73 3.97
C PRO A 117 -6.07 0.93 2.74
N GLN A 118 -6.17 -0.38 2.88
CA GLN A 118 -7.09 -1.20 2.11
C GLN A 118 -8.34 -1.53 2.93
N ARG A 119 -9.07 -2.54 2.47
CA ARG A 119 -10.11 -3.29 3.18
C ARG A 119 -9.89 -4.74 2.76
N LYS A 120 -10.00 -5.70 3.68
CA LYS A 120 -9.95 -7.15 3.42
C LYS A 120 -10.74 -7.86 4.53
N PRO A 121 -11.19 -9.10 4.30
CA PRO A 121 -11.69 -9.97 5.37
C PRO A 121 -10.62 -10.25 6.43
N LEU A 122 -11.09 -10.58 7.63
CA LEU A 122 -10.32 -11.31 8.65
C LEU A 122 -10.34 -12.79 8.29
N LEU A 123 -9.19 -13.37 7.99
CA LEU A 123 -9.04 -14.81 7.75
C LEU A 123 -8.57 -15.51 9.03
N SER A 124 -9.18 -16.65 9.34
CA SER A 124 -8.71 -17.54 10.39
C SER A 124 -7.39 -18.22 10.00
N LYS A 125 -6.60 -18.70 10.97
CA LYS A 125 -5.39 -19.49 10.69
C LYS A 125 -5.69 -20.73 9.83
N LYS A 126 -6.86 -21.37 10.04
CA LYS A 126 -7.34 -22.51 9.24
C LYS A 126 -7.56 -22.10 7.77
N ASN A 127 -8.23 -20.98 7.53
CA ASN A 127 -8.51 -20.51 6.17
C ASN A 127 -7.20 -20.12 5.46
N ILE A 128 -6.27 -19.43 6.15
CA ILE A 128 -4.93 -19.11 5.60
C ILE A 128 -4.18 -20.38 5.17
N ALA A 129 -4.22 -21.45 5.97
CA ALA A 129 -3.59 -22.72 5.61
C ALA A 129 -4.27 -23.38 4.39
N ALA A 130 -5.62 -23.35 4.32
CA ALA A 130 -6.37 -23.86 3.17
C ALA A 130 -6.10 -23.05 1.89
N HIS A 131 -6.02 -21.73 1.98
CA HIS A 131 -5.65 -20.83 0.87
C HIS A 131 -4.26 -21.18 0.32
N LEU A 132 -3.29 -21.34 1.22
CA LEU A 132 -1.91 -21.69 0.85
C LEU A 132 -1.80 -23.11 0.28
N LYS A 133 -2.58 -24.07 0.79
CA LYS A 133 -2.65 -25.43 0.24
C LYS A 133 -3.19 -25.40 -1.19
N PHE A 134 -4.37 -24.83 -1.37
CA PHE A 134 -5.02 -24.68 -2.68
C PHE A 134 -4.09 -24.01 -3.69
N ALA A 135 -3.50 -22.86 -3.36
CA ALA A 135 -2.61 -22.12 -4.24
C ALA A 135 -1.31 -22.88 -4.61
N LYS A 136 -0.83 -23.79 -3.75
CA LYS A 136 0.31 -24.67 -4.06
C LYS A 136 -0.08 -25.83 -4.97
N GLU A 137 -1.19 -26.52 -4.67
CA GLU A 137 -1.71 -27.63 -5.48
C GLU A 137 -2.09 -27.18 -6.90
N HIS A 138 -2.43 -25.90 -7.05
CA HIS A 138 -2.86 -25.29 -8.29
C HIS A 138 -1.78 -24.47 -9.01
N LEU A 139 -0.54 -24.43 -8.50
CA LEU A 139 0.53 -23.59 -9.05
C LEU A 139 0.98 -24.03 -10.45
N ASP A 140 1.16 -25.34 -10.64
CA ASP A 140 1.63 -25.96 -11.88
C ASP A 140 0.48 -26.44 -12.79
N VAL A 141 -0.77 -26.09 -12.44
CA VAL A 141 -1.96 -26.49 -13.20
C VAL A 141 -2.03 -25.71 -14.52
N PRO A 142 -2.05 -26.38 -15.68
CA PRO A 142 -1.87 -25.75 -16.98
C PRO A 142 -3.04 -24.84 -17.37
N GLN A 143 -2.78 -23.80 -18.17
CA GLN A 143 -3.76 -22.77 -18.53
C GLN A 143 -5.07 -23.32 -19.12
N HIS A 144 -5.01 -24.41 -19.89
CA HIS A 144 -6.21 -25.03 -20.49
C HIS A 144 -7.19 -25.58 -19.44
N HIS A 145 -6.71 -25.93 -18.24
CA HIS A 145 -7.58 -26.34 -17.14
C HIS A 145 -8.44 -25.15 -16.69
N TRP A 146 -7.81 -24.01 -16.39
CA TRP A 146 -8.47 -22.77 -15.98
C TRP A 146 -9.42 -22.21 -17.04
N GLN A 147 -9.08 -22.37 -18.32
CA GLN A 147 -9.95 -22.01 -19.44
C GLN A 147 -11.23 -22.86 -19.52
N ASN A 148 -11.22 -24.06 -18.94
CA ASN A 148 -12.32 -25.01 -18.93
C ASN A 148 -13.12 -25.00 -17.61
N ILE A 149 -12.96 -23.96 -16.80
CA ILE A 149 -13.75 -23.72 -15.57
C ILE A 149 -14.86 -22.71 -15.87
N LEU A 150 -16.08 -23.05 -15.44
CA LEU A 150 -17.20 -22.11 -15.34
C LEU A 150 -17.20 -21.52 -13.92
N TRP A 151 -16.82 -20.26 -13.80
CA TRP A 151 -16.87 -19.48 -12.57
C TRP A 151 -18.30 -19.02 -12.32
N THR A 152 -18.77 -19.08 -11.07
CA THR A 152 -20.13 -18.65 -10.68
C THR A 152 -20.09 -17.89 -9.36
N ASP A 153 -20.88 -16.82 -9.25
CA ASP A 153 -21.01 -16.04 -8.01
C ASP A 153 -22.34 -15.27 -7.96
N GLU A 154 -22.73 -14.82 -6.78
CA GLU A 154 -23.82 -13.86 -6.60
C GLU A 154 -23.32 -12.52 -6.09
N THR A 155 -23.63 -11.46 -6.85
CA THR A 155 -23.38 -10.09 -6.41
C THR A 155 -24.66 -9.40 -5.95
N LYS A 156 -24.50 -8.46 -5.01
CA LYS A 156 -25.59 -7.60 -4.51
C LYS A 156 -25.31 -6.18 -4.98
N MET A 157 -26.08 -5.70 -5.96
CA MET A 157 -25.96 -4.32 -6.44
C MET A 157 -26.87 -3.41 -5.60
N GLU A 158 -26.29 -2.41 -4.95
CA GLU A 158 -27.02 -1.41 -4.16
C GLU A 158 -27.30 -0.17 -5.00
N SER A 159 -28.55 0.32 -4.97
CA SER A 159 -28.94 1.50 -5.76
C SER A 159 -28.31 2.80 -5.26
N PHE A 160 -27.97 2.88 -3.96
CA PHE A 160 -27.48 4.10 -3.30
C PHE A 160 -26.28 3.86 -2.34
N GLY A 161 -25.12 3.50 -2.90
CA GLY A 161 -23.87 3.35 -2.12
C GLY A 161 -23.18 4.68 -1.79
N LYS A 162 -23.30 5.19 -0.55
CA LYS A 162 -22.51 6.34 -0.06
C LYS A 162 -21.02 5.97 0.10
N ASN A 163 -20.23 6.15 -0.95
CA ASN A 163 -18.81 5.82 -0.97
C ASN A 163 -17.94 6.91 -0.30
N THR A 164 -18.05 7.07 1.03
CA THR A 164 -17.22 8.00 1.79
C THR A 164 -15.77 7.53 1.86
N GLN A 165 -14.85 8.37 1.36
CA GLN A 165 -13.43 8.08 1.28
C GLN A 165 -12.74 8.25 2.64
N HIS A 166 -11.90 7.28 3.04
CA HIS A 166 -11.14 7.29 4.31
C HIS A 166 -9.63 7.12 4.07
N TYR A 167 -8.78 7.60 4.99
CA TYR A 167 -7.30 7.58 4.88
C TYR A 167 -6.61 6.96 6.11
N VAL A 168 -5.53 6.16 5.94
CA VAL A 168 -4.74 5.47 7.00
C VAL A 168 -3.32 5.10 6.49
N TRP A 169 -2.33 5.40 7.32
CA TRP A 169 -0.90 5.35 7.02
C TRP A 169 -0.30 3.92 6.81
N ARG A 170 0.41 3.65 5.67
CA ARG A 170 1.08 2.34 5.36
C ARG A 170 2.35 2.45 4.47
N LYS A 171 3.15 1.37 4.37
CA LYS A 171 4.36 1.23 3.51
C LYS A 171 4.05 0.65 2.11
N LYS A 172 4.99 0.77 1.16
CA LYS A 172 4.91 0.10 -0.17
C LYS A 172 4.94 -1.43 0.02
N GLY A 173 4.14 -2.17 -0.74
CA GLY A 173 3.98 -3.63 -0.62
C GLY A 173 3.09 -4.11 0.54
N THR A 174 2.86 -3.32 1.59
CA THR A 174 2.08 -3.77 2.78
C THR A 174 0.57 -3.54 2.65
N ALA A 175 0.01 -3.53 1.44
CA ALA A 175 -1.40 -3.28 1.18
C ALA A 175 -2.31 -4.29 1.91
N HIS A 176 -1.93 -5.56 1.89
CA HIS A 176 -2.80 -6.68 2.23
C HIS A 176 -2.76 -7.11 3.71
N GLN A 177 -2.14 -6.33 4.61
CA GLN A 177 -2.01 -6.67 6.04
C GLN A 177 -3.26 -6.28 6.84
N HIS A 178 -3.69 -7.13 7.78
CA HIS A 178 -4.95 -6.96 8.52
C HIS A 178 -5.12 -5.59 9.23
N GLN A 179 -4.03 -5.04 9.77
CA GLN A 179 -4.02 -3.73 10.42
C GLN A 179 -4.35 -2.55 9.48
N ASN A 180 -4.13 -2.72 8.17
CA ASN A 180 -4.34 -1.72 7.13
C ASN A 180 -5.73 -1.86 6.49
N LEU A 181 -6.78 -2.25 7.23
CA LEU A 181 -8.10 -2.56 6.66
C LEU A 181 -9.23 -1.78 7.37
N ILE A 182 -10.23 -1.32 6.61
CA ILE A 182 -11.50 -0.77 7.15
C ILE A 182 -12.65 -1.77 6.89
N PRO A 183 -13.57 -2.01 7.85
CA PRO A 183 -14.77 -2.83 7.63
C PRO A 183 -15.77 -2.20 6.64
N SER A 184 -16.68 -3.01 6.10
CA SER A 184 -17.83 -2.53 5.31
C SER A 184 -19.12 -3.09 5.90
N VAL A 185 -20.17 -2.26 5.97
CA VAL A 185 -21.55 -2.65 6.30
C VAL A 185 -22.41 -2.66 5.04
N LYS A 186 -23.45 -3.50 4.99
CA LYS A 186 -24.11 -3.96 3.74
C LYS A 186 -25.57 -3.52 3.53
N HIS A 187 -26.12 -2.56 4.28
CA HIS A 187 -27.58 -2.36 4.36
C HIS A 187 -28.03 -0.89 4.31
N GLY A 188 -28.56 -0.48 3.15
CA GLY A 188 -29.37 0.74 2.97
C GLY A 188 -29.62 1.06 1.48
N GLY A 189 -30.84 1.45 1.10
CA GLY A 189 -31.13 2.03 -0.23
C GLY A 189 -31.70 1.11 -1.31
N GLY A 190 -32.15 -0.10 -0.97
CA GLY A 190 -32.66 -1.08 -1.95
C GLY A 190 -31.55 -1.74 -2.77
N SER A 191 -31.77 -2.99 -3.17
CA SER A 191 -30.74 -3.79 -3.82
C SER A 191 -31.29 -4.98 -4.58
N ILE A 192 -30.76 -5.22 -5.77
CA ILE A 192 -30.99 -6.46 -6.51
C ILE A 192 -29.86 -7.46 -6.19
N MET A 193 -30.22 -8.74 -6.10
CA MET A 193 -29.26 -9.84 -6.09
C MET A 193 -29.18 -10.39 -7.51
N VAL A 194 -27.97 -10.67 -7.98
CA VAL A 194 -27.72 -11.12 -9.36
C VAL A 194 -26.74 -12.29 -9.31
N TRP A 195 -27.17 -13.44 -9.83
CA TRP A 195 -26.29 -14.57 -10.12
C TRP A 195 -25.70 -14.40 -11.51
N GLY A 196 -24.41 -14.72 -11.66
CA GLY A 196 -23.75 -14.70 -12.95
C GLY A 196 -22.74 -15.82 -13.09
N CYS A 197 -22.43 -16.19 -14.32
CA CYS A 197 -21.36 -17.12 -14.63
C CYS A 197 -20.51 -16.66 -15.81
N PHE A 198 -19.25 -17.09 -15.85
CA PHE A 198 -18.36 -16.83 -16.98
C PHE A 198 -17.24 -17.89 -17.07
N ALA A 199 -16.53 -17.89 -18.19
CA ALA A 199 -15.30 -18.65 -18.38
C ALA A 199 -14.26 -17.80 -19.13
N ALA A 200 -13.07 -18.32 -19.36
CA ALA A 200 -12.02 -17.59 -20.09
C ALA A 200 -12.42 -17.20 -21.53
N SER A 201 -13.42 -17.87 -22.13
CA SER A 201 -14.00 -17.55 -23.44
C SER A 201 -15.01 -16.41 -23.42
N GLY A 202 -15.46 -15.94 -22.25
CA GLY A 202 -16.36 -14.80 -22.10
C GLY A 202 -17.46 -14.95 -21.05
N PRO A 203 -18.39 -13.98 -20.96
CA PRO A 203 -19.53 -14.02 -20.04
C PRO A 203 -20.54 -15.08 -20.47
N GLY A 204 -21.03 -15.84 -19.48
CA GLY A 204 -22.15 -16.75 -19.60
C GLY A 204 -23.48 -16.03 -19.36
N ARG A 205 -24.44 -16.74 -18.77
CA ARG A 205 -25.75 -16.17 -18.42
C ARG A 205 -25.69 -15.40 -17.10
N ILE A 206 -26.62 -14.47 -16.98
CA ILE A 206 -26.85 -13.61 -15.81
C ILE A 206 -28.33 -13.68 -15.45
N VAL A 207 -28.64 -13.77 -14.15
CA VAL A 207 -30.01 -13.95 -13.63
C VAL A 207 -30.23 -12.98 -12.49
N VAL A 208 -31.25 -12.13 -12.60
CA VAL A 208 -31.72 -11.30 -11.49
C VAL A 208 -32.54 -12.18 -10.56
N ILE A 209 -32.26 -12.11 -9.26
CA ILE A 209 -32.91 -12.92 -8.23
C ILE A 209 -33.83 -12.03 -7.41
N ASP A 210 -35.13 -12.32 -7.48
CA ASP A 210 -36.13 -11.64 -6.68
C ASP A 210 -36.18 -12.20 -5.26
N GLY A 211 -35.77 -11.37 -4.29
CA GLY A 211 -35.83 -11.69 -2.87
C GLY A 211 -34.61 -12.48 -2.35
N LYS A 212 -34.86 -13.42 -1.44
CA LYS A 212 -33.81 -14.16 -0.72
C LYS A 212 -33.59 -15.54 -1.35
N MET A 213 -32.44 -15.74 -2.00
CA MET A 213 -32.06 -17.04 -2.54
C MET A 213 -31.94 -18.11 -1.44
N ASN A 214 -32.57 -19.25 -1.66
CA ASN A 214 -32.44 -20.48 -0.87
C ASN A 214 -31.87 -21.61 -1.76
N SER A 215 -31.61 -22.79 -1.20
CA SER A 215 -31.02 -23.91 -1.97
C SER A 215 -31.86 -24.35 -3.17
N ARG A 216 -33.21 -24.27 -3.13
CA ARG A 216 -34.06 -24.66 -4.26
C ARG A 216 -33.96 -23.66 -5.39
N VAL A 217 -34.16 -22.37 -5.09
CA VAL A 217 -33.99 -21.27 -6.07
C VAL A 217 -32.60 -21.31 -6.71
N TYR A 218 -31.57 -21.64 -5.93
CA TYR A 218 -30.22 -21.84 -6.47
C TYR A 218 -30.13 -23.03 -7.43
N GLN A 219 -30.70 -24.19 -7.08
CA GLN A 219 -30.75 -25.37 -7.96
C GLN A 219 -31.51 -25.09 -9.26
N ASP A 220 -32.62 -24.34 -9.20
CA ASP A 220 -33.40 -23.93 -10.36
C ASP A 220 -32.57 -23.03 -11.29
N ILE A 221 -31.87 -22.04 -10.73
CA ILE A 221 -30.94 -21.17 -11.48
C ILE A 221 -29.83 -22.00 -12.14
N LEU A 222 -29.22 -22.95 -11.42
CA LEU A 222 -28.18 -23.81 -11.98
C LEU A 222 -28.73 -24.70 -13.10
N HIS A 223 -29.92 -25.28 -12.92
CA HIS A 223 -30.61 -26.13 -13.89
C HIS A 223 -30.79 -25.40 -15.24
N GLU A 224 -31.36 -24.20 -15.17
CA GLU A 224 -31.72 -23.40 -16.34
C GLU A 224 -30.51 -22.77 -17.04
N ASN A 225 -29.41 -22.50 -16.33
CA ASN A 225 -28.37 -21.60 -16.83
C ASN A 225 -26.98 -22.24 -17.01
N VAL A 226 -26.56 -23.19 -16.18
CA VAL A 226 -25.21 -23.78 -16.27
C VAL A 226 -25.02 -24.49 -17.60
N ARG A 227 -25.89 -25.45 -17.95
CA ARG A 227 -25.72 -26.25 -19.19
C ARG A 227 -25.83 -25.41 -20.47
N PRO A 228 -26.74 -24.43 -20.59
CA PRO A 228 -26.73 -23.49 -21.72
C PRO A 228 -25.47 -22.63 -21.78
N SER A 229 -24.97 -22.09 -20.65
CA SER A 229 -23.72 -21.31 -20.63
C SER A 229 -22.50 -22.13 -21.03
N VAL A 230 -22.37 -23.37 -20.54
CA VAL A 230 -21.33 -24.32 -20.97
C VAL A 230 -21.32 -24.53 -22.49
N ARG A 231 -22.50 -24.66 -23.12
CA ARG A 231 -22.62 -24.80 -24.58
C ARG A 231 -22.28 -23.51 -25.32
N GLN A 232 -22.78 -22.37 -24.85
CA GLN A 232 -22.52 -21.04 -25.42
C GLN A 232 -21.02 -20.69 -25.40
N LEU A 233 -20.37 -20.96 -24.27
CA LEU A 233 -18.95 -20.71 -24.01
C LEU A 233 -18.03 -21.78 -24.61
N LYS A 234 -18.60 -22.82 -25.26
CA LYS A 234 -17.91 -23.94 -25.92
C LYS A 234 -16.92 -24.69 -25.02
N LEU A 235 -17.25 -24.86 -23.74
CA LEU A 235 -16.37 -25.56 -22.80
C LEU A 235 -16.23 -27.05 -23.17
N CYS A 236 -15.03 -27.59 -22.98
CA CYS A 236 -14.66 -28.93 -23.38
C CYS A 236 -15.26 -30.00 -22.45
N ARG A 237 -15.26 -31.26 -22.91
CA ARG A 237 -15.60 -32.40 -22.04
C ARG A 237 -14.70 -32.40 -20.81
N GLY A 238 -15.29 -32.64 -19.63
CA GLY A 238 -14.57 -32.56 -18.36
C GLY A 238 -14.46 -31.15 -17.77
N TRP A 239 -15.23 -30.17 -18.27
CA TRP A 239 -15.40 -28.88 -17.62
C TRP A 239 -15.80 -29.02 -16.14
N VAL A 240 -15.43 -28.01 -15.35
CA VAL A 240 -15.64 -27.96 -13.90
C VAL A 240 -16.34 -26.64 -13.56
N MET A 241 -17.26 -26.67 -12.59
CA MET A 241 -17.89 -25.48 -12.05
C MET A 241 -17.18 -25.04 -10.78
N GLN A 242 -16.90 -23.75 -10.65
CA GLN A 242 -16.55 -23.15 -9.37
C GLN A 242 -17.80 -22.47 -8.78
N GLN A 243 -18.01 -22.68 -7.49
CA GLN A 243 -18.99 -21.98 -6.64
C GLN A 243 -18.32 -21.74 -5.28
N ASP A 244 -18.83 -20.78 -4.50
CA ASP A 244 -18.32 -20.53 -3.16
C ASP A 244 -18.87 -21.54 -2.11
N ASN A 245 -18.42 -21.42 -0.86
CA ASN A 245 -18.83 -22.29 0.26
C ASN A 245 -20.00 -21.72 1.08
N ASP A 246 -20.93 -20.96 0.48
CA ASP A 246 -22.17 -20.54 1.15
C ASP A 246 -22.96 -21.79 1.65
N PRO A 247 -23.60 -21.73 2.84
CA PRO A 247 -24.50 -22.78 3.32
C PRO A 247 -25.53 -23.29 2.29
N LYS A 248 -26.05 -22.44 1.39
CA LYS A 248 -27.01 -22.85 0.34
C LYS A 248 -26.35 -23.73 -0.74
N HIS A 249 -25.08 -23.47 -1.05
CA HIS A 249 -24.26 -24.20 -2.02
C HIS A 249 -23.79 -25.55 -1.46
N THR A 250 -23.53 -25.58 -0.16
CA THR A 250 -22.96 -26.73 0.56
C THR A 250 -24.00 -27.60 1.29
N SER A 251 -25.29 -27.24 1.21
CA SER A 251 -26.40 -28.03 1.75
C SER A 251 -26.51 -29.41 1.10
N ASN A 252 -27.03 -30.41 1.83
CA ASN A 252 -27.16 -31.78 1.32
C ASN A 252 -28.01 -31.84 0.04
N SER A 253 -29.15 -31.14 0.02
CA SER A 253 -30.02 -31.02 -1.16
C SER A 253 -29.26 -30.49 -2.39
N THR A 254 -28.42 -29.46 -2.25
CA THR A 254 -27.65 -28.93 -3.39
C THR A 254 -26.55 -29.90 -3.83
N LYS A 255 -25.88 -30.57 -2.89
CA LYS A 255 -24.86 -31.60 -3.19
C LYS A 255 -25.45 -32.79 -3.94
N GLU A 256 -26.58 -33.31 -3.48
CA GLU A 256 -27.33 -34.39 -4.12
C GLU A 256 -27.78 -33.97 -5.53
N TRP A 257 -28.33 -32.77 -5.68
CA TRP A 257 -28.74 -32.23 -6.98
C TRP A 257 -27.56 -32.12 -7.96
N LEU A 258 -26.41 -31.61 -7.52
CA LEU A 258 -25.19 -31.50 -8.34
C LEU A 258 -24.66 -32.89 -8.77
N GLN A 259 -24.71 -33.87 -7.88
CA GLN A 259 -24.33 -35.25 -8.16
C GLN A 259 -25.28 -35.90 -9.18
N GLN A 260 -26.59 -35.77 -9.00
CA GLN A 260 -27.61 -36.25 -9.95
C GLN A 260 -27.44 -35.61 -11.33
N ASN A 261 -27.16 -34.30 -11.39
CA ASN A 261 -26.93 -33.56 -12.62
C ASN A 261 -25.52 -33.76 -13.22
N LYS A 262 -24.66 -34.57 -12.57
CA LYS A 262 -23.28 -34.90 -13.00
C LYS A 262 -22.41 -33.64 -13.22
N ILE A 263 -22.57 -32.64 -12.36
CA ILE A 263 -21.76 -31.41 -12.37
C ILE A 263 -20.52 -31.63 -11.49
N ARG A 264 -19.33 -31.41 -12.05
CA ARG A 264 -18.06 -31.48 -11.30
C ARG A 264 -17.80 -30.13 -10.65
N LEU A 265 -17.47 -30.13 -9.36
CA LEU A 265 -17.06 -28.92 -8.63
C LEU A 265 -15.54 -28.80 -8.54
N LEU A 266 -15.03 -27.57 -8.55
CA LEU A 266 -13.68 -27.25 -8.12
C LEU A 266 -13.61 -27.27 -6.58
N GLU A 267 -12.55 -27.82 -5.99
CA GLU A 267 -12.32 -27.68 -4.54
C GLU A 267 -12.05 -26.20 -4.24
N TRP A 268 -12.87 -25.57 -3.38
CA TRP A 268 -12.76 -24.14 -3.10
C TRP A 268 -12.45 -23.88 -1.62
N PRO A 269 -11.41 -23.08 -1.29
CA PRO A 269 -11.18 -22.65 0.07
C PRO A 269 -12.22 -21.61 0.52
N SER A 270 -12.65 -21.66 1.78
CA SER A 270 -13.62 -20.70 2.32
C SER A 270 -13.06 -19.28 2.48
N GLN A 271 -13.93 -18.27 2.30
CA GLN A 271 -13.60 -16.85 2.40
C GLN A 271 -12.50 -16.39 1.42
N SER A 272 -12.57 -16.81 0.16
CA SER A 272 -11.53 -16.58 -0.86
C SER A 272 -12.02 -15.72 -2.04
N PRO A 273 -12.65 -14.54 -1.81
CA PRO A 273 -13.11 -13.69 -2.91
C PRO A 273 -11.96 -13.07 -3.71
N ASP A 274 -10.72 -13.13 -3.21
CA ASP A 274 -9.51 -12.73 -3.93
C ASP A 274 -8.91 -13.85 -4.82
N LEU A 275 -9.53 -15.04 -4.85
CA LEU A 275 -9.20 -16.11 -5.79
C LEU A 275 -10.25 -16.27 -6.91
N ASN A 276 -11.48 -15.74 -6.74
CA ASN A 276 -12.51 -15.73 -7.78
C ASN A 276 -12.24 -14.54 -8.73
N PRO A 277 -12.01 -14.76 -10.04
CA PRO A 277 -11.64 -13.71 -10.99
C PRO A 277 -12.77 -12.71 -11.35
#